data_AF-A0A7S0BU22-F1
#
_entry.id   AF-A0A7S0BU22-F1
#
_cell.length_a   1.000
_cell.length_b   1.000
_cell.length_c   1.000
_cell.angle_alpha   90.00
_cell.angle_beta   90.00
_cell.angle_gamma   90.00
#
_symmetry.space_group_name_H-M   'P 1'
#
loop_
_entity.id
_entity.type
_entity.pdbx_description
1 polymer ?
#
loop_
_entity_poly.entity_id
_entity_poly.type
_entity_poly.pdbx_seq_one_letter_code
_entity_poly.pdbx_strand_id
1 'polypeptide(L)'
;EDGNNSIAFDFDNDGKPDILSGNRNSTWNLYRNRTPMGNRHYIIVRVGRPAAASMNPKLDRSPMHAVVKVVTRSGIFMRRVSTPGRSHSQACMETLHFGLGTQTE
;
A
#
# COMPACT_ATOMS: atom_id res chain seq x y z
N GLU A 1 13.18 -20.73 13.04
CA GLU A 1 13.22 -19.77 11.93
C GLU A 1 12.23 -18.68 12.25
N ASP A 2 12.70 -17.67 12.98
CA ASP A 2 11.81 -16.69 13.58
C ASP A 2 11.78 -15.46 12.67
N GLY A 3 10.73 -15.39 11.83
CA GLY A 3 10.57 -14.36 10.82
C GLY A 3 10.39 -12.97 11.42
N ASN A 4 11.23 -12.03 10.98
CA ASN A 4 11.03 -10.61 11.19
C ASN A 4 9.83 -10.15 10.35
N ASN A 5 8.64 -10.05 10.95
CA ASN A 5 7.45 -9.60 10.25
C ASN A 5 7.42 -8.07 10.26
N SER A 6 7.85 -7.45 9.16
CA SER A 6 7.80 -6.00 8.99
C SER A 6 7.08 -5.62 7.70
N ILE A 7 6.23 -4.59 7.79
CA ILE A 7 5.50 -4.01 6.67
C ILE A 7 5.62 -2.48 6.72
N ALA A 8 5.80 -1.88 5.55
CA ALA A 8 5.75 -0.43 5.40
C ALA A 8 4.44 -0.01 4.72
N PHE A 9 3.67 0.86 5.35
CA PHE A 9 2.43 1.41 4.82
C PHE A 9 2.11 2.75 5.49
N ASP A 10 1.32 3.58 4.82
CA ASP A 10 0.89 4.88 5.34
C ASP A 10 -0.34 4.67 6.24
N PHE A 11 -0.13 4.63 7.56
CA PHE A 11 -1.17 4.23 8.51
C PHE A 11 -2.18 5.35 8.77
N ASP A 12 -1.72 6.60 8.78
CA ASP A 12 -2.54 7.78 9.06
C ASP A 12 -2.94 8.58 7.80
N ASN A 13 -2.58 8.08 6.61
CA ASN A 13 -2.84 8.69 5.30
C ASN A 13 -2.20 10.07 5.13
N ASP A 14 -1.09 10.35 5.83
CA ASP A 14 -0.39 11.63 5.76
C ASP A 14 0.67 11.69 4.65
N GLY A 15 0.79 10.62 3.85
CA GLY A 15 1.71 10.50 2.74
C GLY A 15 3.11 10.06 3.12
N LYS A 16 3.35 9.71 4.38
CA LYS A 16 4.64 9.21 4.83
C LYS A 16 4.49 7.74 5.25
N PRO A 17 5.14 6.79 4.53
CA PRO A 17 5.09 5.39 4.93
C PRO A 17 5.65 5.20 6.34
N ASP A 18 4.85 4.57 7.20
CA ASP A 18 5.20 4.10 8.54
C ASP A 18 5.69 2.65 8.49
N ILE A 19 6.26 2.16 9.59
CA ILE A 19 6.72 0.77 9.71
C ILE A 19 5.98 0.08 10.85
N LEU A 20 5.28 -1.01 10.55
CA LEU A 20 4.81 -1.96 11.54
C LEU A 20 5.79 -3.13 11.58
N SER A 21 6.31 -3.45 12.77
CA SER A 21 7.25 -4.56 12.96
C SER A 21 6.88 -5.38 14.19
N GLY A 22 6.94 -6.70 14.06
CA GLY A 22 6.65 -7.63 15.14
C GLY A 22 7.13 -9.03 14.81
N ASN A 23 7.02 -9.92 15.79
CA ASN A 23 7.23 -11.34 15.63
C ASN A 23 6.06 -12.07 16.31
N ARG A 24 5.78 -13.31 15.91
CA ARG A 24 4.64 -14.13 16.35
C ARG A 24 4.51 -14.22 17.88
N ASN A 25 5.64 -14.15 18.61
CA ASN A 25 5.71 -14.27 20.06
C ASN A 25 6.11 -12.96 20.76
N SER A 26 6.04 -11.82 20.07
CA SER A 26 6.50 -10.51 20.56
C SER A 26 5.44 -9.43 20.33
N THR A 27 5.59 -8.30 21.01
CA THR A 27 4.78 -7.10 20.82
C THR A 27 4.95 -6.54 19.41
N TRP A 28 3.82 -6.16 18.80
CA TRP A 28 3.81 -5.41 17.55
C TRP A 28 4.09 -3.93 17.83
N ASN A 29 5.06 -3.36 17.13
CA ASN A 29 5.46 -1.97 17.26
C ASN A 29 5.15 -1.21 15.97
N LEU A 30 4.49 -0.06 16.08
CA LEU A 30 4.25 0.87 14.98
C LEU A 30 5.17 2.08 15.12
N TYR A 31 6.03 2.29 14.11
CA TYR A 31 6.97 3.39 14.02
C TYR A 31 6.46 4.43 13.03
N ARG A 32 6.08 5.60 13.56
CA ARG A 32 5.57 6.71 12.76
C ARG A 32 6.68 7.47 12.05
N ASN A 33 6.54 7.70 10.74
CA ASN A 33 7.46 8.52 9.97
C ASN A 33 7.22 10.01 10.20
N ARG A 34 8.20 10.67 10.84
CA ARG A 34 8.15 12.09 11.21
C ARG A 34 8.96 13.00 10.27
N THR A 35 9.43 12.50 9.13
CA THR A 35 10.20 13.34 8.21
C THR A 35 9.32 14.47 7.64
N PRO A 36 9.80 15.74 7.57
CA PRO A 36 8.99 16.85 7.06
C PRO A 36 8.68 16.68 5.57
N MET A 37 7.41 16.75 5.16
CA MET A 37 7.01 16.45 3.76
C MET A 37 7.78 17.28 2.71
N GLY A 38 7.97 18.58 2.95
CA GLY A 38 8.66 19.47 2.01
C GLY A 38 7.96 19.51 0.64
N ASN A 39 8.71 19.60 -0.44
CA ASN A 39 8.19 19.55 -1.81
C ASN A 39 8.06 18.11 -2.33
N ARG A 40 7.61 17.16 -1.49
CA ARG A 40 7.44 15.76 -1.87
C ARG A 40 5.97 15.43 -2.02
N HIS A 41 5.62 14.80 -3.13
CA HIS A 41 4.27 14.46 -3.51
C HIS A 41 4.10 12.95 -3.55
N TYR A 42 2.85 12.54 -3.38
CA TYR A 42 2.45 11.15 -3.40
C TYR A 42 1.03 11.04 -3.93
N ILE A 43 0.68 9.84 -4.39
CA ILE A 43 -0.72 9.47 -4.60
C ILE A 43 -0.99 8.12 -3.93
N ILE A 44 -2.18 8.00 -3.39
CA ILE A 44 -2.70 6.75 -2.83
C ILE A 44 -3.84 6.29 -3.74
N VAL A 45 -3.70 5.09 -4.29
CA VAL A 45 -4.70 4.48 -5.15
C VAL A 45 -5.29 3.27 -4.44
N ARG A 46 -6.58 3.35 -4.10
CA ARG A 46 -7.33 2.19 -3.58
C ARG A 46 -8.06 1.48 -4.73
N VAL A 47 -7.64 0.25 -5.04
CA VAL A 47 -8.27 -0.59 -6.04
C VAL A 47 -9.34 -1.44 -5.36
N GLY A 48 -10.55 -0.90 -5.29
CA GLY A 48 -11.69 -1.58 -4.67
C GLY A 48 -12.34 -2.63 -5.57
N ARG A 49 -13.28 -3.38 -4.99
CA ARG A 49 -14.18 -4.26 -5.73
C ARG A 49 -15.09 -3.47 -6.69
N PRO A 50 -15.57 -4.08 -7.78
CA PRO A 50 -16.53 -3.45 -8.68
C PRO A 50 -17.81 -3.05 -7.92
N ALA A 51 -18.35 -1.86 -8.17
CA ALA A 51 -19.61 -1.42 -7.54
C ALA A 51 -20.78 -2.39 -7.80
N ALA A 52 -20.80 -3.02 -8.99
CA ALA A 52 -21.78 -4.02 -9.37
C ALA A 52 -21.74 -5.29 -8.49
N ALA A 53 -20.63 -5.56 -7.79
CA ALA A 53 -20.52 -6.68 -6.86
C ALA A 53 -21.48 -6.54 -5.67
N SER A 54 -21.80 -5.30 -5.26
CA SER A 54 -22.80 -5.03 -4.21
C SER A 54 -24.24 -5.38 -4.64
N MET A 55 -24.50 -5.42 -5.95
CA MET A 55 -25.81 -5.72 -6.52
C MET A 55 -25.89 -7.17 -7.03
N ASN A 56 -24.77 -7.77 -7.40
CA ASN A 56 -24.68 -9.14 -7.87
C ASN A 56 -23.35 -9.77 -7.44
N PRO A 57 -23.36 -10.67 -6.43
CA PRO A 57 -22.15 -11.35 -5.95
C PRO A 57 -21.42 -12.16 -7.03
N LYS A 58 -22.09 -12.58 -8.12
CA LYS A 58 -21.44 -13.27 -9.25
C LYS A 58 -20.49 -12.36 -10.03
N LEU A 59 -20.58 -11.05 -9.84
CA LEU A 59 -19.67 -10.05 -10.42
C LEU A 59 -18.56 -9.64 -9.44
N ASP A 60 -18.51 -10.21 -8.23
CA ASP A 60 -17.43 -9.95 -7.29
C ASP A 60 -16.12 -10.54 -7.84
N ARG A 61 -15.17 -9.64 -8.10
CA ARG A 61 -13.83 -9.97 -8.53
C ARG A 61 -12.86 -9.33 -7.56
N SER A 62 -11.98 -10.15 -6.98
CA SER A 62 -10.91 -9.66 -6.12
C SER A 62 -9.97 -8.76 -6.94
N PRO A 63 -9.54 -7.61 -6.39
CA PRO A 63 -8.54 -6.76 -7.03
C PRO A 63 -7.13 -7.35 -6.96
N MET A 64 -6.93 -8.52 -6.34
CA MET A 64 -5.63 -9.20 -6.31
C MET A 64 -5.07 -9.36 -7.72
N HIS A 65 -3.77 -9.07 -7.86
CA HIS A 65 -3.02 -9.03 -9.12
C HIS A 65 -3.36 -7.87 -10.07
N ALA A 66 -4.33 -7.00 -9.76
CA ALA A 66 -4.52 -5.76 -10.52
C ALA A 66 -3.23 -4.94 -10.54
N VAL A 67 -2.90 -4.36 -11.69
CA VAL A 67 -1.72 -3.53 -11.88
C VAL A 67 -2.17 -2.09 -12.05
N VAL A 68 -1.68 -1.21 -11.19
CA VAL A 68 -1.85 0.23 -11.32
C VAL A 68 -0.59 0.81 -11.93
N LYS A 69 -0.76 1.50 -13.06
CA LYS A 69 0.26 2.24 -13.77
C LYS A 69 0.01 3.72 -13.58
N VAL A 70 0.94 4.41 -12.93
CA VAL A 70 0.95 5.86 -12.76
C VAL A 70 1.92 6.42 -13.79
N VAL A 71 1.42 7.28 -14.67
CA VAL A 71 2.23 7.96 -15.68
C VAL A 71 2.39 9.40 -15.24
N THR A 72 3.63 9.86 -15.20
CA THR A 72 4.01 11.24 -14.86
C THR A 72 4.91 11.78 -15.97
N ARG A 73 5.25 13.06 -15.93
CA ARG A 73 6.20 13.64 -16.89
C ARG A 73 7.59 12.98 -16.87
N SER A 74 8.04 12.49 -15.71
CA SER A 74 9.38 11.89 -15.53
C SER A 74 9.44 10.40 -15.86
N GLY A 75 8.29 9.73 -15.98
CA GLY A 75 8.26 8.30 -16.21
C GLY A 75 7.02 7.60 -15.65
N ILE A 76 7.15 6.28 -15.59
CA ILE A 76 6.06 5.36 -15.28
C ILE A 76 6.37 4.61 -13.99
N PHE A 77 5.46 4.67 -13.03
CA PHE A 77 5.50 3.86 -11.82
C PHE A 77 4.44 2.76 -11.91
N MET A 78 4.81 1.52 -11.64
CA MET A 78 3.88 0.40 -11.63
C MET A 78 3.88 -0.28 -10.27
N ARG A 79 2.69 -0.55 -9.74
CA ARG A 79 2.53 -1.42 -8.57
C ARG A 79 1.39 -2.39 -8.82
N ARG A 80 1.52 -3.59 -8.23
CA ARG A 80 0.51 -4.63 -8.26
C ARG A 80 -0.15 -4.71 -6.89
N VAL A 81 -1.46 -4.90 -6.87
CA VAL A 81 -2.20 -5.26 -5.66
C VAL A 81 -1.76 -6.67 -5.24
N SER A 82 -1.04 -6.75 -4.12
CA SER A 82 -0.57 -8.01 -3.53
C SER A 82 -0.50 -7.90 -2.01
N THR A 83 -0.07 -8.98 -1.37
CA THR A 83 0.32 -8.98 0.04
C THR A 83 1.69 -8.28 0.20
N PRO A 84 1.82 -7.24 1.04
CA PRO A 84 3.11 -6.63 1.30
C PRO A 84 3.88 -7.40 2.40
N GLY A 85 5.21 -7.53 2.24
CA GLY A 85 6.12 -8.14 3.23
C GLY A 85 6.33 -9.66 3.08
N ARG A 86 7.33 -10.20 3.79
CA ARG A 86 7.55 -11.66 3.90
C ARG A 86 6.78 -12.23 5.09
N SER A 87 5.95 -13.22 4.79
CA SER A 87 5.38 -14.26 5.66
C SER A 87 4.29 -13.86 6.68
N HIS A 88 3.14 -14.51 6.54
CA HIS A 88 1.95 -14.57 7.41
C HIS A 88 0.89 -13.46 7.33
N SER A 89 1.20 -12.26 6.84
CA SER A 89 0.15 -11.26 6.58
C SER A 89 -0.50 -11.51 5.22
N GLN A 90 -1.54 -12.34 5.18
CA GLN A 90 -2.43 -12.51 4.00
C GLN A 90 -3.30 -11.26 3.73
N ALA A 91 -2.87 -10.08 4.17
CA ALA A 91 -3.58 -8.85 3.92
C ALA A 91 -3.39 -8.47 2.44
N CYS A 92 -4.42 -8.67 1.63
CA CYS A 92 -4.51 -8.04 0.32
C CYS A 92 -4.55 -6.53 0.53
N MET A 93 -3.44 -5.85 0.30
CA MET A 93 -3.41 -4.40 0.42
C MET A 93 -3.95 -3.81 -0.89
N GLU A 94 -5.25 -3.51 -0.90
CA GLU A 94 -5.94 -2.85 -2.01
C GLU A 94 -5.47 -1.40 -2.20
N THR A 95 -4.72 -0.86 -1.23
CA THR A 95 -4.21 0.51 -1.21
C THR A 95 -2.75 0.54 -1.66
N LEU A 96 -2.48 1.21 -2.78
CA LEU A 96 -1.15 1.36 -3.35
C LEU A 96 -0.66 2.80 -3.17
N HIS A 97 0.45 2.95 -2.45
CA HIS A 97 1.13 4.25 -2.29
C HIS A 97 2.18 4.42 -3.39
N PHE A 98 2.14 5.51 -4.14
CA PHE A 98 3.21 5.92 -5.06
C PHE A 98 3.83 7.23 -4.59
N GLY A 99 5.13 7.22 -4.29
CA GLY A 99 5.89 8.45 -4.08
C GLY A 99 6.25 9.05 -5.44
N LEU A 100 5.94 10.33 -5.64
CA LEU A 100 6.18 11.08 -6.88
C LEU A 100 7.36 12.06 -6.77
N GLY A 101 8.07 12.07 -5.64
CA GLY A 101 9.17 13.00 -5.42
C GLY A 101 8.69 14.45 -5.54
N THR A 102 9.40 15.28 -6.29
CA THR A 102 9.06 16.70 -6.48
C THR A 102 8.08 16.96 -7.63
N GLN A 103 7.41 15.93 -8.13
CA GLN A 103 6.52 16.04 -9.28
C GLN A 103 5.09 16.35 -8.87
N THR A 104 4.45 17.25 -9.61
CA THR A 104 3.03 17.60 -9.46
C THR A 104 2.17 17.14 -10.65
N GLU A 105 2.80 16.65 -11.73
CA GLU A 105 2.19 16.25 -13.01
C GLU A 105 2.81 14.96 -13.59
#